data_AF-A0A9E1W747-F1
#
_entry.id   AF-A0A9E1W747-F1
#
_cell.length_a   1.000
_cell.length_b   1.000
_cell.length_c   1.000
_cell.angle_alpha   90.00
_cell.angle_beta   90.00
_cell.angle_gamma   90.00
#
_symmetry.space_group_name_H-M   'P 1'
#
loop_
_entity.id
_entity.type
_entity.pdbx_description
1 polymer ?
#
loop_
_entity_poly.entity_id
_entity_poly.type
_entity_poly.pdbx_seq_one_letter_code
_entity_poly.pdbx_strand_id
1 'polypeptide(L)'
;MESFWRNNGARLGKQWKVVAAVVLLITAALAFGLTRVEFATGQDSYLNPNSQIALGNVEFQDNFGGETVILLFSANDGAADVAGLIEGENLAKLNAVTEEMRSVDNVRSVITPPVSITFSDALLKGAGRSALINAAGRDTDGAAARGADISLSLARLGAVEANDQVLGNPEWNDLLIFGNDNFDLVDGDVVAPADGDRVIRKSLAGTFPNLDGRPSTRPR
;
A
#
# COMPACT_ATOMS: atom_id res chain seq x y z
N MET A 1 -17.62 65.03 -20.95
CA MET A 1 -18.18 63.79 -20.36
C MET A 1 -19.46 64.02 -19.57
N GLU A 2 -19.59 65.14 -18.83
CA GLU A 2 -20.80 65.42 -18.04
C GLU A 2 -22.11 65.42 -18.85
N SER A 3 -22.12 66.07 -20.02
CA SER A 3 -23.28 66.09 -20.92
C SER A 3 -23.65 64.69 -21.43
N PHE A 4 -22.67 63.82 -21.69
CA PHE A 4 -22.89 62.43 -22.12
C PHE A 4 -23.57 61.62 -21.00
N TRP A 5 -23.06 61.68 -19.77
CA TRP A 5 -23.63 60.94 -18.64
C TRP A 5 -25.01 61.47 -18.26
N ARG A 6 -25.21 62.81 -18.28
CA ARG A 6 -26.50 63.43 -17.98
C ARG A 6 -27.57 63.06 -19.02
N ASN A 7 -27.20 63.03 -20.30
CA ASN A 7 -28.14 62.70 -21.38
C ASN A 7 -28.47 61.20 -21.43
N ASN A 8 -27.49 60.33 -21.17
CA ASN A 8 -27.72 58.88 -21.06
C ASN A 8 -28.51 58.52 -19.79
N GLY A 9 -28.19 59.13 -18.65
CA GLY A 9 -28.92 58.93 -17.39
C GLY A 9 -30.39 59.35 -17.49
N ALA A 10 -30.67 60.49 -18.14
CA ALA A 10 -32.05 60.94 -18.36
C ALA A 10 -32.83 60.02 -19.31
N ARG A 11 -32.18 59.43 -20.32
CA ARG A 11 -32.80 58.48 -21.25
C ARG A 11 -33.05 57.11 -20.61
N LEU A 12 -32.08 56.58 -19.88
CA LEU A 12 -32.19 55.31 -19.14
C LEU A 12 -33.20 55.42 -17.99
N GLY A 13 -33.26 56.57 -17.29
CA GLY A 13 -34.23 56.83 -16.23
C GLY A 13 -35.68 56.85 -16.71
N LYS A 14 -35.94 57.31 -17.95
CA LYS A 14 -37.28 57.23 -18.57
C LYS A 14 -37.74 55.79 -18.82
N GLN A 15 -36.80 54.86 -18.98
CA GLN A 15 -37.05 53.43 -19.21
C GLN A 15 -36.60 52.56 -18.02
N TRP A 16 -36.64 53.10 -16.79
CA TRP A 16 -36.06 52.44 -15.61
C TRP A 16 -36.54 51.00 -15.38
N LYS A 17 -37.79 50.66 -15.72
CA LYS A 17 -38.33 49.30 -15.61
C LYS A 17 -37.60 48.32 -16.55
N VAL A 18 -37.32 48.76 -17.77
CA VAL A 18 -36.58 47.97 -18.77
C VAL A 18 -35.14 47.79 -18.32
N VAL A 19 -34.52 48.87 -17.84
CA VAL A 19 -33.15 48.83 -17.30
C VAL A 19 -33.06 47.86 -16.11
N ALA A 20 -34.00 47.94 -15.17
CA ALA A 20 -34.06 47.04 -14.02
C ALA A 20 -34.24 45.57 -14.44
N ALA A 21 -35.13 45.29 -15.40
CA ALA A 21 -35.34 43.95 -15.92
C ALA A 21 -34.08 43.38 -16.60
N VAL A 22 -33.37 44.20 -17.38
CA VAL A 22 -32.11 43.81 -18.03
C VAL A 22 -31.01 43.54 -17.00
N VAL A 23 -30.86 44.40 -15.99
CA VAL A 23 -29.90 44.17 -14.90
C VAL A 23 -30.23 42.87 -14.16
N LEU A 24 -31.50 42.62 -13.88
CA LEU A 24 -31.93 41.39 -13.20
C LEU A 24 -31.65 40.14 -14.05
N LEU A 25 -31.89 40.21 -15.36
CA LEU A 25 -31.53 39.16 -16.32
C LEU A 25 -30.02 38.89 -16.36
N ILE A 26 -29.20 39.92 -16.42
CA ILE A 26 -27.73 39.79 -16.41
C ILE A 26 -27.28 39.18 -15.09
N THR A 27 -27.80 39.67 -13.96
CA THR A 27 -27.48 39.13 -12.63
C THR A 27 -27.90 37.66 -12.51
N ALA A 28 -29.08 37.29 -13.01
CA ALA A 28 -29.52 35.89 -13.02
C ALA A 28 -28.63 35.00 -13.90
N ALA A 29 -28.21 35.50 -15.07
CA ALA A 29 -27.27 34.78 -15.93
C ALA A 29 -25.88 34.60 -15.27
N LEU A 30 -25.37 35.63 -14.61
CA LEU A 30 -24.11 35.55 -13.84
C LEU A 30 -24.25 34.63 -12.62
N ALA A 31 -25.38 34.68 -11.91
CA ALA A 31 -25.67 33.80 -10.78
C ALA A 31 -25.80 32.34 -11.22
N PHE A 32 -26.33 32.08 -12.42
CA PHE A 32 -26.28 30.74 -13.00
C PHE A 32 -24.83 30.27 -13.23
N GLY A 33 -23.92 31.18 -13.56
CA GLY A 33 -22.48 30.89 -13.64
C GLY A 33 -21.87 30.38 -12.33
N LEU A 34 -22.40 30.79 -11.16
CA LEU A 34 -21.94 30.26 -9.86
C LEU A 34 -22.15 28.75 -9.72
N THR A 35 -23.14 28.18 -10.40
CA THR A 35 -23.38 26.72 -10.39
C THR A 35 -22.29 25.93 -11.12
N ARG A 36 -21.40 26.61 -11.85
CA ARG A 36 -20.29 26.01 -12.60
C ARG A 36 -18.91 26.33 -12.01
N VAL A 37 -18.87 26.88 -10.80
CA VAL A 37 -17.59 27.16 -10.12
C VAL A 37 -17.05 25.86 -9.55
N GLU A 38 -15.90 25.41 -10.06
CA GLU A 38 -15.13 24.31 -9.51
C GLU A 38 -14.05 24.86 -8.58
N PHE A 39 -13.97 24.32 -7.36
CA PHE A 39 -12.93 24.69 -6.40
C PHE A 39 -11.77 23.70 -6.52
N ALA A 40 -10.65 24.17 -7.04
CA ALA A 40 -9.40 23.40 -7.06
C ALA A 40 -8.67 23.59 -5.72
N THR A 41 -8.92 22.73 -4.74
CA THR A 41 -8.29 22.79 -3.40
C THR A 41 -7.04 21.92 -3.25
N GLY A 42 -6.53 21.35 -4.35
CA GLY A 42 -5.29 20.58 -4.36
C GLY A 42 -4.05 21.45 -4.08
N GLN A 43 -2.98 20.85 -3.56
CA GLN A 43 -1.72 21.56 -3.30
C GLN A 43 -1.05 22.05 -4.60
N ASP A 44 -1.29 21.35 -5.69
CA ASP A 44 -0.92 21.64 -7.07
C ASP A 44 -1.61 22.88 -7.65
N SER A 45 -2.78 23.28 -7.14
CA SER A 45 -3.46 24.52 -7.53
C SER A 45 -2.66 25.79 -7.25
N TYR A 46 -1.67 25.72 -6.34
CA TYR A 46 -0.79 26.84 -6.00
C TYR A 46 0.44 26.94 -6.91
N LEU A 47 0.70 25.93 -7.74
CA LEU A 47 1.84 25.87 -8.64
C LEU A 47 1.45 26.41 -10.03
N ASN A 48 2.41 27.07 -10.69
CA ASN A 48 2.22 27.46 -12.08
C ASN A 48 2.14 26.20 -12.95
N PRO A 49 1.03 25.94 -13.66
CA PRO A 49 0.85 24.73 -14.48
C PRO A 49 1.90 24.60 -15.58
N ASN A 50 2.45 25.72 -16.05
CA ASN A 50 3.46 25.77 -17.10
C ASN A 50 4.89 25.68 -16.57
N SER A 51 5.08 25.49 -15.25
CA SER A 51 6.42 25.28 -14.68
C SER A 51 6.91 23.88 -15.03
N GLN A 52 8.23 23.72 -15.23
CA GLN A 52 8.81 22.41 -15.46
C GLN A 52 8.57 21.43 -14.29
N ILE A 53 8.45 21.95 -13.06
CA ILE A 53 8.15 21.14 -11.87
C ILE A 53 6.75 20.54 -11.96
N ALA A 54 5.76 21.34 -12.38
CA ALA A 54 4.38 20.85 -12.54
C ALA A 54 4.30 19.80 -13.66
N LEU A 55 4.92 20.07 -14.82
CA LEU A 55 4.95 19.15 -15.95
C LEU A 55 5.66 17.83 -15.61
N GLY A 56 6.82 17.92 -14.94
CA GLY A 56 7.58 16.74 -14.51
C GLY A 56 6.87 15.95 -13.43
N ASN A 57 6.13 16.61 -12.53
CA ASN A 57 5.32 15.92 -11.53
C ASN A 57 4.16 15.17 -12.21
N VAL A 58 3.41 15.78 -13.14
CA VAL A 58 2.36 15.08 -13.90
C VAL A 58 2.92 13.88 -14.65
N GLU A 59 4.05 14.05 -15.36
CA GLU A 59 4.70 12.94 -16.06
C GLU A 59 5.17 11.82 -15.10
N PHE A 60 5.67 12.18 -13.92
CA PHE A 60 6.04 11.20 -12.90
C PHE A 60 4.80 10.47 -12.36
N GLN A 61 3.72 11.19 -12.05
CA GLN A 61 2.48 10.61 -11.53
C GLN A 61 1.79 9.70 -12.55
N ASP A 62 1.82 10.05 -13.84
CA ASP A 62 1.30 9.21 -14.93
C ASP A 62 2.09 7.89 -15.05
N ASN A 63 3.41 7.94 -14.85
CA ASN A 63 4.28 6.76 -14.99
C ASN A 63 4.33 5.88 -13.74
N PHE A 64 4.29 6.48 -12.55
CA PHE A 64 4.59 5.80 -11.28
C PHE A 64 3.44 5.86 -10.24
N GLY A 65 2.39 6.64 -10.50
CA GLY A 65 1.37 6.97 -9.52
C GLY A 65 1.82 8.14 -8.62
N GLY A 66 0.87 9.01 -8.24
CA GLY A 66 1.18 10.23 -7.49
C GLY A 66 0.93 10.20 -6.00
N GLU A 67 0.03 9.33 -5.54
CA GLU A 67 -0.39 9.29 -4.14
C GLU A 67 -0.36 7.84 -3.63
N THR A 68 0.39 7.62 -2.55
CA THR A 68 0.40 6.35 -1.83
C THR A 68 -0.46 6.48 -0.59
N VAL A 69 -1.50 5.65 -0.50
CA VAL A 69 -2.29 5.52 0.73
C VAL A 69 -1.73 4.34 1.53
N ILE A 70 -1.33 4.61 2.79
CA ILE A 70 -0.84 3.58 3.71
C ILE A 70 -1.91 3.33 4.77
N LEU A 71 -2.37 2.09 4.85
CA LEU A 71 -3.29 1.63 5.89
C LEU A 71 -2.51 0.72 6.86
N LEU A 72 -2.50 1.09 8.14
CA LEU A 72 -1.87 0.31 9.20
C LEU A 72 -2.94 -0.36 10.06
N PHE A 73 -2.87 -1.68 10.18
CA PHE A 73 -3.69 -2.45 11.12
C PHE A 73 -2.90 -2.67 12.40
N SER A 74 -3.51 -2.36 13.53
CA SER A 74 -2.97 -2.64 14.86
C SER A 74 -3.95 -3.52 15.63
N ALA A 75 -3.44 -4.55 16.31
CA ALA A 75 -4.22 -5.29 17.28
C ALA A 75 -4.15 -4.62 18.64
N ASN A 76 -5.29 -4.46 19.31
CA ASN A 76 -5.38 -3.83 20.62
C ASN A 76 -5.11 -4.81 21.78
N ASP A 77 -5.31 -6.11 21.52
CA ASP A 77 -5.09 -7.17 22.49
C ASP A 77 -3.77 -7.88 22.17
N GLY A 78 -2.97 -8.14 23.20
CA GLY A 78 -1.67 -8.81 23.07
C GLY A 78 -1.73 -10.22 22.49
N ALA A 79 -2.92 -10.76 22.22
CA ALA A 79 -3.19 -12.10 21.70
C ALA A 79 -3.17 -12.23 20.17
N ALA A 80 -3.00 -11.13 19.43
CA ALA A 80 -2.99 -11.18 17.98
C ALA A 80 -1.65 -11.68 17.43
N ASP A 81 -1.73 -12.73 16.61
CA ASP A 81 -0.59 -13.32 15.91
C ASP A 81 -0.61 -12.89 14.43
N VAL A 82 0.57 -12.52 13.90
CA VAL A 82 0.76 -12.14 12.50
C VAL A 82 0.50 -13.33 11.58
N ALA A 83 0.85 -14.56 11.99
CA ALA A 83 0.56 -15.75 11.20
C ALA A 83 -0.96 -15.99 11.09
N GLY A 84 -1.68 -15.84 12.21
CA GLY A 84 -3.14 -15.96 12.27
C GLY A 84 -3.91 -14.90 11.47
N LEU A 85 -3.27 -13.78 11.10
CA LEU A 85 -3.86 -12.80 10.17
C LEU A 85 -4.04 -13.39 8.76
N ILE A 86 -3.23 -14.37 8.39
CA ILE A 86 -3.17 -14.97 7.05
C ILE A 86 -3.85 -16.35 7.05
N GLU A 87 -4.80 -16.56 7.96
CA GLU A 87 -5.53 -17.82 8.12
C GLU A 87 -7.06 -17.60 8.08
N GLY A 88 -7.79 -18.66 7.70
CA GLY A 88 -9.25 -18.73 7.83
C GLY A 88 -10.02 -17.49 7.33
N GLU A 89 -10.91 -16.98 8.19
CA GLU A 89 -11.75 -15.81 7.89
C GLU A 89 -10.94 -14.52 7.69
N ASN A 90 -9.80 -14.37 8.37
CA ASN A 90 -8.95 -13.19 8.24
C ASN A 90 -8.35 -13.11 6.83
N LEU A 91 -7.80 -14.24 6.34
CA LEU A 91 -7.28 -14.34 4.97
C LEU A 91 -8.39 -14.09 3.94
N ALA A 92 -9.56 -14.71 4.14
CA ALA A 92 -10.70 -14.51 3.24
C ALA A 92 -11.12 -13.03 3.18
N LYS A 93 -11.16 -12.35 4.34
CA LYS A 93 -11.51 -10.92 4.41
C LYS A 93 -10.45 -10.03 3.77
N LEU A 94 -9.17 -10.30 4.00
CA LEU A 94 -8.08 -9.55 3.39
C LEU A 94 -8.07 -9.71 1.87
N ASN A 95 -8.32 -10.91 1.35
CA ASN A 95 -8.45 -11.14 -0.08
C ASN A 95 -9.65 -10.39 -0.68
N ALA A 96 -10.80 -10.41 0.00
CA ALA A 96 -11.99 -9.68 -0.43
C ALA A 96 -11.74 -8.16 -0.48
N VAL A 97 -11.15 -7.58 0.57
CA VAL A 97 -10.80 -6.15 0.60
C VAL A 97 -9.74 -5.82 -0.46
N THR A 98 -8.77 -6.71 -0.69
CA THR A 98 -7.76 -6.53 -1.75
C THR A 98 -8.43 -6.41 -3.11
N GLU A 99 -9.40 -7.27 -3.42
CA GLU A 99 -10.10 -7.26 -4.70
C GLU A 99 -11.04 -6.06 -4.83
N GLU A 100 -11.74 -5.70 -3.75
CA GLU A 100 -12.57 -4.50 -3.69
C GLU A 100 -11.73 -3.25 -3.99
N MET A 101 -10.57 -3.11 -3.36
CA MET A 101 -9.66 -1.98 -3.59
C MET A 101 -9.10 -1.95 -5.02
N ARG A 102 -8.82 -3.11 -5.63
CA ARG A 102 -8.37 -3.18 -7.03
C ARG A 102 -9.46 -2.77 -8.02
N SER A 103 -10.72 -2.90 -7.63
CA SER A 103 -11.86 -2.51 -8.46
C SER A 103 -12.18 -1.00 -8.41
N VAL A 104 -11.54 -0.25 -7.50
CA VAL A 104 -11.74 1.19 -7.38
C VAL A 104 -11.05 1.92 -8.53
N ASP A 105 -11.79 2.78 -9.22
CA ASP A 105 -11.25 3.62 -10.29
C ASP A 105 -10.06 4.45 -9.79
N ASN A 106 -9.02 4.55 -10.61
CA ASN A 106 -7.75 5.23 -10.33
C ASN A 106 -6.83 4.55 -9.29
N VAL A 107 -7.18 3.38 -8.75
CA VAL A 107 -6.24 2.58 -7.96
C VAL A 107 -5.36 1.76 -8.89
N ARG A 108 -4.08 2.11 -8.98
CA ARG A 108 -3.12 1.45 -9.89
C ARG A 108 -2.53 0.16 -9.33
N SER A 109 -2.33 0.10 -8.02
CA SER A 109 -1.72 -1.04 -7.33
C SER A 109 -2.24 -1.15 -5.91
N VAL A 110 -2.47 -2.39 -5.46
CA VAL A 110 -2.87 -2.70 -4.09
C VAL A 110 -1.96 -3.79 -3.57
N ILE A 111 -1.17 -3.44 -2.55
CA ILE A 111 -0.27 -4.36 -1.85
C ILE A 111 -0.81 -4.53 -0.43
N THR A 112 -1.40 -5.69 -0.16
CA THR A 112 -1.89 -6.10 1.16
C THR A 112 -0.99 -7.21 1.73
N PRO A 113 -1.08 -7.52 3.04
CA PRO A 113 -0.34 -8.62 3.65
C PRO A 113 -0.31 -9.95 2.86
N PRO A 114 -1.44 -10.50 2.38
CA PRO A 114 -1.40 -11.73 1.59
C PRO A 114 -0.66 -11.55 0.26
N VAL A 115 -0.77 -10.39 -0.40
CA VAL A 115 -0.04 -10.08 -1.64
C VAL A 115 1.47 -10.05 -1.41
N SER A 116 1.93 -9.47 -0.30
CA SER A 116 3.35 -9.48 0.04
C SER A 116 3.89 -10.89 0.26
N ILE A 117 3.09 -11.75 0.93
CA ILE A 117 3.47 -13.12 1.25
C ILE A 117 3.49 -14.01 -0.01
N THR A 118 2.65 -13.75 -1.02
CA THR A 118 2.70 -14.53 -2.27
C THR A 118 4.01 -14.35 -3.04
N PHE A 119 4.72 -13.23 -2.87
CA PHE A 119 6.07 -13.09 -3.41
C PHE A 119 7.07 -14.01 -2.71
N SER A 120 6.98 -14.18 -1.39
CA SER A 120 7.78 -15.16 -0.65
C SER A 120 7.48 -16.58 -1.11
N ASP A 121 6.20 -16.92 -1.29
CA ASP A 121 5.74 -18.21 -1.80
C ASP A 121 6.35 -18.52 -3.19
N ALA A 122 6.26 -17.55 -4.10
CA ALA A 122 6.80 -17.66 -5.45
C ALA A 122 8.32 -17.81 -5.47
N LEU A 123 9.04 -17.16 -4.54
CA LEU A 123 10.49 -17.28 -4.42
C LEU A 123 10.92 -18.68 -3.98
N LEU A 124 10.20 -19.28 -3.02
CA LEU A 124 10.49 -20.63 -2.53
C LEU A 124 10.15 -21.73 -3.55
N LYS A 125 9.01 -21.58 -4.25
CA LYS A 125 8.56 -22.54 -5.26
C LYS A 125 9.25 -22.37 -6.62
N GLY A 126 9.83 -21.20 -6.88
CA GLY A 126 10.40 -20.84 -8.18
C GLY A 126 11.92 -20.88 -8.26
N ALA A 127 12.46 -20.16 -9.25
CA ALA A 127 13.89 -20.08 -9.53
C ALA A 127 14.72 -19.39 -8.43
N GLY A 128 14.06 -18.67 -7.51
CA GLY A 128 14.70 -18.00 -6.37
C GLY A 128 15.48 -18.98 -5.49
N ARG A 129 14.92 -20.17 -5.25
CA ARG A 129 15.59 -21.25 -4.50
C ARG A 129 16.92 -21.66 -5.14
N SER A 130 16.93 -21.88 -6.46
CA SER A 130 18.15 -22.25 -7.18
C SER A 130 19.18 -21.13 -7.19
N ALA A 131 18.74 -19.88 -7.30
CA ALA A 131 19.63 -18.72 -7.22
C ALA A 131 20.32 -18.63 -5.84
N LEU A 132 19.58 -18.90 -4.76
CA LEU A 132 20.12 -18.88 -3.38
C LEU A 132 21.19 -19.96 -3.17
N ILE A 133 20.92 -21.20 -3.59
CA ILE A 133 21.87 -22.32 -3.49
C ILE A 133 23.14 -22.00 -4.30
N ASN A 134 22.99 -21.47 -5.52
CA ASN A 134 24.12 -21.11 -6.37
C ASN A 134 24.94 -19.94 -5.81
N ALA A 135 24.31 -18.98 -5.13
CA ALA A 135 25.00 -17.85 -4.51
C ALA A 135 25.92 -18.31 -3.37
N ALA A 136 25.54 -19.34 -2.60
CA ALA A 136 26.38 -19.88 -1.54
C ALA A 136 27.70 -20.47 -2.07
N GLY A 137 27.71 -21.02 -3.28
CA GLY A 137 28.93 -21.51 -3.92
C GLY A 137 29.89 -20.41 -4.39
N ARG A 138 29.48 -19.13 -4.35
CA ARG A 138 30.29 -17.98 -4.81
C ARG A 138 30.81 -17.08 -3.68
N ASP A 139 30.30 -17.23 -2.47
CA ASP A 139 30.72 -16.42 -1.31
C ASP A 139 31.73 -17.21 -0.47
N THR A 140 33.00 -16.80 -0.50
CA THR A 140 34.08 -17.47 0.23
C THR A 140 34.11 -17.13 1.72
N ASP A 141 33.67 -15.92 2.08
CA ASP A 141 33.85 -15.36 3.43
C ASP A 141 32.64 -15.69 4.32
N GLY A 142 31.44 -15.78 3.72
CA GLY A 142 30.17 -16.13 4.38
C GLY A 142 29.68 -17.56 4.15
N ALA A 143 30.45 -18.42 3.48
CA ALA A 143 30.03 -19.76 3.07
C ALA A 143 29.50 -20.62 4.23
N ALA A 144 30.18 -20.62 5.38
CA ALA A 144 29.79 -21.46 6.52
C ALA A 144 28.44 -21.03 7.12
N ALA A 145 28.28 -19.74 7.41
CA ALA A 145 27.04 -19.20 7.95
C ALA A 145 25.87 -19.40 6.98
N ARG A 146 26.09 -19.19 5.68
CA ARG A 146 25.06 -19.40 4.66
C ARG A 146 24.75 -20.88 4.43
N GLY A 147 25.74 -21.77 4.54
CA GLY A 147 25.53 -23.21 4.48
C GLY A 147 24.64 -23.71 5.62
N ALA A 148 24.86 -23.20 6.84
CA ALA A 148 24.00 -23.49 7.99
C ALA A 148 22.58 -22.95 7.78
N ASP A 149 22.44 -21.70 7.34
CA ASP A 149 21.14 -21.07 7.04
C ASP A 149 20.36 -21.81 5.95
N ILE A 150 21.02 -22.21 4.86
CA ILE A 150 20.41 -23.01 3.79
C ILE A 150 19.97 -24.38 4.31
N SER A 151 20.79 -25.04 5.13
CA SER A 151 20.45 -26.36 5.68
C SER A 151 19.21 -26.28 6.58
N LEU A 152 19.14 -25.27 7.44
CA LEU A 152 17.99 -25.01 8.29
C LEU A 152 16.74 -24.64 7.47
N SER A 153 16.86 -23.78 6.46
CA SER A 153 15.74 -23.48 5.55
C SER A 153 15.23 -24.70 4.78
N LEU A 154 16.12 -25.59 4.35
CA LEU A 154 15.73 -26.83 3.67
C LEU A 154 15.05 -27.80 4.63
N ALA A 155 15.50 -27.90 5.88
CA ALA A 155 14.86 -28.70 6.91
C ALA A 155 13.45 -28.16 7.24
N ARG A 156 13.31 -26.83 7.44
CA ARG A 156 12.01 -26.19 7.66
C ARG A 156 11.06 -26.35 6.47
N LEU A 157 11.58 -26.24 5.24
CA LEU A 157 10.80 -26.48 4.03
C LEU A 157 10.35 -27.95 3.94
N GLY A 158 11.23 -28.90 4.28
CA GLY A 158 10.93 -30.33 4.26
C GLY A 158 9.95 -30.79 5.33
N ALA A 159 9.79 -30.00 6.41
CA ALA A 159 8.81 -30.27 7.47
C ALA A 159 7.36 -30.01 7.02
N VAL A 160 7.14 -29.19 5.98
CA VAL A 160 5.80 -28.91 5.43
C VAL A 160 5.55 -29.79 4.21
N GLU A 161 4.55 -30.67 4.28
CA GLU A 161 4.19 -31.55 3.16
C GLU A 161 3.82 -30.75 1.90
N ALA A 162 4.15 -31.27 0.72
CA ALA A 162 3.95 -30.56 -0.54
C ALA A 162 2.49 -30.13 -0.79
N ASN A 163 1.51 -30.92 -0.33
CA ASN A 163 0.08 -30.60 -0.44
C ASN A 163 -0.37 -29.49 0.52
N ASP A 164 0.40 -29.27 1.59
CA ASP A 164 0.13 -28.28 2.63
C ASP A 164 0.84 -26.94 2.38
N GLN A 165 1.66 -26.86 1.32
CA GLN A 165 2.32 -25.62 0.87
C GLN A 165 1.35 -24.65 0.18
N VAL A 166 0.29 -24.27 0.90
CA VAL A 166 -0.78 -23.40 0.42
C VAL A 166 -0.98 -22.26 1.42
N LEU A 167 -1.13 -21.04 0.91
CA LEU A 167 -1.40 -19.87 1.75
C LEU A 167 -2.68 -20.09 2.58
N GLY A 168 -2.59 -19.88 3.89
CA GLY A 168 -3.68 -20.21 4.82
C GLY A 168 -3.46 -21.48 5.63
N ASN A 169 -2.50 -22.33 5.25
CA ASN A 169 -2.00 -23.38 6.13
C ASN A 169 -1.05 -22.75 7.18
N PRO A 170 -1.25 -22.98 8.49
CA PRO A 170 -0.43 -22.37 9.54
C PRO A 170 1.07 -22.68 9.44
N GLU A 171 1.43 -23.92 9.09
CA GLU A 171 2.84 -24.33 8.98
C GLU A 171 3.51 -23.68 7.76
N TRP A 172 2.79 -23.59 6.65
CA TRP A 172 3.28 -22.87 5.47
C TRP A 172 3.39 -21.37 5.72
N ASN A 173 2.40 -20.76 6.36
CA ASN A 173 2.41 -19.34 6.71
C ASN A 173 3.59 -19.01 7.64
N ASP A 174 3.87 -19.84 8.65
CA ASP A 174 5.02 -19.67 9.53
C ASP A 174 6.33 -19.63 8.75
N LEU A 175 6.52 -20.60 7.85
CA LEU A 175 7.70 -20.66 6.99
C LEU A 175 7.83 -19.40 6.14
N LEU A 176 6.74 -18.90 5.56
CA LEU A 176 6.75 -17.72 4.69
C LEU A 176 6.99 -16.41 5.46
N ILE A 177 6.51 -16.30 6.69
CA ILE A 177 6.51 -15.05 7.48
C ILE A 177 7.81 -14.90 8.29
N PHE A 178 8.27 -15.98 8.93
CA PHE A 178 9.38 -15.92 9.87
C PHE A 178 10.71 -16.38 9.27
N GLY A 179 11.78 -15.67 9.63
CA GLY A 179 13.16 -16.01 9.28
C GLY A 179 13.63 -17.26 10.01
N ASN A 180 14.88 -17.66 9.76
CA ASN A 180 15.52 -18.77 10.46
C ASN A 180 16.07 -18.34 11.84
N ASP A 181 15.97 -17.07 12.19
CA ASP A 181 16.47 -16.53 13.45
C ASP A 181 15.86 -17.29 14.65
N ASN A 182 16.71 -17.71 15.58
CA ASN A 182 16.37 -18.48 16.79
C ASN A 182 15.81 -19.89 16.53
N PHE A 183 15.74 -20.36 15.29
CA PHE A 183 15.48 -21.76 15.00
C PHE A 183 16.78 -22.56 15.09
N ASP A 184 16.67 -23.77 15.64
CA ASP A 184 17.79 -24.70 15.75
C ASP A 184 17.52 -25.97 14.95
N LEU A 185 18.60 -26.65 14.57
CA LEU A 185 18.57 -27.99 13.98
C LEU A 185 19.25 -28.96 14.96
N VAL A 186 18.47 -29.82 15.60
CA VAL A 186 18.97 -30.80 16.58
C VAL A 186 18.69 -32.19 16.03
N ASP A 187 19.74 -32.98 15.81
CA ASP A 187 19.66 -34.35 15.26
C ASP A 187 18.89 -34.47 13.91
N GLY A 188 18.85 -33.37 13.14
CA GLY A 188 18.15 -33.29 11.85
C GLY A 188 16.71 -32.81 11.95
N ASP A 189 16.18 -32.64 13.16
CA ASP A 189 14.85 -32.10 13.41
C ASP A 189 14.91 -30.60 13.67
N VAL A 190 13.92 -29.87 13.13
CA VAL A 190 13.78 -28.43 13.35
C VAL A 190 13.17 -28.19 14.73
N VAL A 191 13.89 -27.44 15.56
CA VAL A 191 13.38 -26.94 16.85
C VAL A 191 12.99 -25.49 16.67
N ALA A 192 11.69 -25.22 16.72
CA ALA A 192 11.17 -23.86 16.64
C ALA A 192 11.37 -23.12 17.98
N PRO A 193 11.72 -21.82 17.95
CA PRO A 193 11.70 -20.99 19.15
C PRO A 193 10.24 -20.78 19.61
N ALA A 194 10.08 -20.27 20.83
CA ALA A 194 8.79 -19.81 21.30
C ALA A 194 8.19 -18.78 20.30
N ASP A 195 6.87 -18.71 20.19
CA ASP A 195 6.20 -17.84 19.21
C ASP A 195 6.64 -16.37 19.38
N GLY A 196 6.73 -15.94 20.65
CA GLY A 196 7.25 -14.65 21.04
C GLY A 196 8.77 -14.54 21.00
N ASP A 197 9.51 -15.41 20.33
CA ASP A 197 10.93 -15.29 19.99
C ASP A 197 11.17 -15.41 18.47
N ARG A 198 10.11 -15.60 17.68
CA ARG A 198 10.20 -15.66 16.21
C ARG A 198 10.42 -14.26 15.62
N VAL A 199 11.25 -14.20 14.59
CA VAL A 199 11.62 -12.96 13.92
C VAL A 199 11.02 -12.93 12.52
N ILE A 200 10.27 -11.88 12.20
CA ILE A 200 9.71 -11.67 10.86
C ILE A 200 10.86 -11.49 9.86
N ARG A 201 10.75 -12.13 8.69
CA ARG A 201 11.75 -11.99 7.62
C ARG A 201 11.94 -10.53 7.26
N LYS A 202 13.19 -10.10 7.07
CA LYS A 202 13.53 -8.73 6.66
C LYS A 202 12.84 -8.29 5.37
N SER A 203 12.59 -9.22 4.45
CA SER A 203 11.84 -8.95 3.20
C SER A 203 10.39 -8.52 3.45
N LEU A 204 9.82 -8.85 4.60
CA LEU A 204 8.45 -8.52 4.99
C LEU A 204 8.36 -7.37 5.99
N ALA A 205 9.48 -6.77 6.39
CA ALA A 205 9.51 -5.70 7.40
C ALA A 205 8.68 -4.46 6.99
N GLY A 206 8.51 -4.20 5.69
CA GLY A 206 7.62 -3.13 5.21
C GLY A 206 6.13 -3.46 5.30
N THR A 207 5.77 -4.75 5.30
CA THR A 207 4.38 -5.22 5.42
C THR A 207 3.98 -5.45 6.87
N PHE A 208 4.90 -5.98 7.67
CA PHE A 208 4.73 -6.23 9.10
C PHE A 208 5.81 -5.46 9.86
N PRO A 209 5.66 -4.13 10.00
CA PRO A 209 6.63 -3.32 10.71
C PRO A 209 6.64 -3.69 12.19
N ASN A 210 7.78 -4.19 12.66
CA ASN A 210 8.02 -4.43 14.07
C ASN A 210 8.69 -3.19 14.69
N LEU A 211 7.89 -2.34 15.33
CA LEU A 211 8.32 -1.02 15.82
C LEU A 211 9.34 -1.09 16.98
N ASP A 212 9.43 -2.22 17.68
CA ASP A 212 10.22 -2.33 18.91
C ASP A 212 11.40 -3.31 18.81
N GLY A 213 11.58 -3.99 17.67
CA GLY A 213 12.53 -5.10 17.55
C GLY A 213 12.24 -6.27 18.50
N ARG A 214 11.06 -6.28 19.13
CA ARG A 214 10.60 -7.33 20.03
C ARG A 214 9.82 -8.36 19.22
N PRO A 215 10.14 -9.65 19.33
CA PRO A 215 9.37 -10.70 18.65
C PRO A 215 7.87 -10.55 18.90
N SER A 216 7.05 -10.74 17.87
CA SER A 216 5.59 -10.55 17.91
C SER A 216 4.97 -11.59 18.85
N THR A 217 4.70 -11.20 20.09
CA THR A 217 4.37 -12.14 21.17
C THR A 217 2.94 -12.67 21.08
N ARG A 218 2.80 -14.00 21.19
CA ARG A 218 1.59 -14.72 21.62
C ARG A 218 1.54 -14.73 23.18
N PRO A 219 0.43 -14.38 23.85
CA PRO A 219 0.20 -14.66 25.25
C PRO A 219 -0.35 -16.08 25.40
N ARG A 220 -0.02 -16.70 26.53
CA ARG A 220 -0.48 -18.01 26.95
C ARG A 220 -1.98 -18.05 27.20
#